data_AF-A0A401FPG1-F1
#
_entry.id   AF-A0A401FPG1-F1
#
_cell.length_a   1.000
_cell.length_b   1.000
_cell.length_c   1.000
_cell.angle_alpha   90.00
_cell.angle_beta   90.00
_cell.angle_gamma   90.00
#
_symmetry.space_group_name_H-M   'P 1'
#
loop_
_entity.id
_entity.type
_entity.pdbx_description
1 polymer ?
#
loop_
_entity_poly.entity_id
_entity_poly.type
_entity_poly.pdbx_seq_one_letter_code
_entity_poly.pdbx_strand_id
1 'polypeptide(L)'
;MTQIKHRSDVHFVVSIKALTNDGVFPDVAIAVQGKDTNSTAKTYASLEDLSVDFPENTKTYAQAEAIFDVDSFNNNLLEVITYPNAPVATPSNVQVTPTNSGAQVTATTTPGIVSAMQGHMWDGFKYLITDDVPEADLEALTDALYDAQRVMLFVQAKSVDDFVKLQTHVASYQNKPNKLGNTAILVDASDNRFPAAQLVAYASTNVPTDIMHISNLSEMAVDQILVMMMLTKLLVLMD
;
A
#
# COMPACT_ATOMS: atom_id res chain seq x y z
N MET A 1 -4.33 21.63 43.70
CA MET A 1 -3.60 21.67 42.41
C MET A 1 -4.43 20.89 41.41
N THR A 2 -4.98 21.57 40.40
CA THR A 2 -5.80 20.93 39.36
C THR A 2 -4.89 20.61 38.19
N GLN A 3 -4.63 19.32 37.96
CA GLN A 3 -3.79 18.86 36.85
C GLN A 3 -4.59 18.98 35.55
N ILE A 4 -4.18 19.87 34.65
CA ILE A 4 -4.78 20.01 33.33
C ILE A 4 -4.24 18.87 32.48
N LYS A 5 -5.12 17.95 32.06
CA LYS A 5 -4.73 16.88 31.13
C LYS A 5 -4.37 17.48 29.78
N HIS A 6 -3.12 17.30 29.34
CA HIS A 6 -2.69 17.66 27.99
C HIS A 6 -3.17 16.61 26.97
N ARG A 7 -3.29 16.99 25.69
CA ARG A 7 -3.64 16.03 24.62
C ARG A 7 -2.64 14.87 24.49
N SER A 8 -1.42 15.04 25.00
CA SER A 8 -0.40 13.99 25.15
C SER A 8 -0.71 12.97 26.26
N ASP A 9 -1.67 13.24 27.15
CA ASP A 9 -1.99 12.38 28.29
C ASP A 9 -3.06 11.33 27.96
N VAL A 10 -3.46 11.22 26.69
CA VAL A 10 -4.46 10.25 26.24
C VAL A 10 -3.75 9.03 25.67
N HIS A 11 -3.57 8.02 26.50
CA HIS A 11 -3.17 6.68 26.07
C HIS A 11 -4.41 5.91 25.59
N PHE A 12 -4.51 5.70 24.28
CA PHE A 12 -5.47 4.77 23.71
C PHE A 12 -4.84 3.38 23.66
N VAL A 13 -5.37 2.46 24.47
CA VAL A 13 -5.02 1.03 24.37
C VAL A 13 -6.19 0.33 23.68
N VAL A 14 -6.01 0.03 22.40
CA VAL A 14 -6.96 -0.77 21.62
C VAL A 14 -6.46 -2.22 21.64
N SER A 15 -7.05 -3.07 22.48
CA SER A 15 -6.77 -4.51 22.48
C SER A 15 -7.66 -5.21 21.45
N ILE A 16 -7.13 -5.39 20.24
CA ILE A 16 -7.73 -6.28 19.24
C ILE A 16 -7.15 -7.68 19.49
N LYS A 17 -8.01 -8.61 19.90
CA LYS A 17 -7.65 -10.03 19.99
C LYS A 17 -7.31 -10.52 18.58
N ALA A 18 -6.09 -11.01 18.36
CA ALA A 18 -5.70 -11.62 17.12
C ALA A 18 -6.73 -12.70 16.72
N LEU A 19 -7.26 -12.60 15.50
CA LEU A 19 -7.60 -13.82 14.77
C LEU A 19 -6.25 -14.50 14.55
N THR A 20 -6.05 -15.66 15.19
CA THR A 20 -4.91 -16.51 14.91
C THR A 20 -4.82 -16.70 13.40
N ASN A 21 -3.77 -16.17 12.76
CA ASN A 21 -3.45 -16.58 11.41
C ASN A 21 -2.92 -18.01 11.52
N ASP A 22 -3.65 -18.95 10.95
CA ASP A 22 -3.29 -20.36 10.90
C ASP A 22 -2.28 -20.65 9.77
N GLY A 23 -1.78 -19.60 9.10
CA GLY A 23 -0.87 -19.68 7.97
C GLY A 23 -1.58 -20.08 6.68
N VAL A 24 -2.92 -20.09 6.67
CA VAL A 24 -3.73 -20.49 5.51
C VAL A 24 -4.02 -19.30 4.59
N PHE A 25 -4.05 -18.08 5.12
CA PHE A 25 -4.34 -16.86 4.36
C PHE A 25 -3.18 -15.86 4.44
N PRO A 26 -2.86 -15.15 3.34
CA PRO A 26 -1.87 -14.09 3.37
C PRO A 26 -2.38 -12.93 4.23
N ASP A 27 -1.52 -12.34 5.06
CA ASP A 27 -1.84 -11.09 5.78
C ASP A 27 -1.35 -9.84 5.03
N VAL A 28 -0.35 -10.01 4.17
CA VAL A 28 0.33 -8.95 3.40
C VAL A 28 0.22 -9.28 1.92
N ALA A 29 -0.12 -8.27 1.11
CA ALA A 29 -0.11 -8.35 -0.34
C ALA A 29 0.77 -7.26 -0.98
N ILE A 30 1.38 -7.58 -2.12
CA ILE A 30 2.05 -6.64 -3.03
C ILE A 30 1.22 -6.53 -4.31
N ALA A 31 0.81 -5.32 -4.68
CA ALA A 31 0.22 -5.06 -6.00
C ALA A 31 1.30 -4.63 -7.00
N VAL A 32 1.44 -5.38 -8.08
CA VAL A 32 2.43 -5.15 -9.16
C VAL A 32 1.74 -5.11 -10.52
N GLN A 33 2.20 -4.24 -11.42
CA GLN A 33 1.64 -4.20 -12.77
C GLN A 33 2.06 -5.44 -13.56
N GLY A 34 1.07 -6.10 -14.16
CA GLY A 34 1.28 -7.20 -15.09
C GLY A 34 1.68 -6.75 -16.48
N LYS A 35 1.90 -7.75 -17.35
CA LYS A 35 2.15 -7.53 -18.78
C LYS A 35 0.89 -7.66 -19.63
N ASP A 36 -0.17 -8.20 -19.05
CA ASP A 36 -1.43 -8.53 -19.73
C ASP A 36 -2.61 -7.76 -19.15
N THR A 37 -3.78 -7.94 -19.74
CA THR A 37 -5.04 -7.29 -19.35
C THR A 37 -5.78 -8.00 -18.22
N ASN A 38 -5.26 -9.13 -17.73
CA ASN A 38 -5.90 -9.95 -16.70
C ASN A 38 -5.23 -9.74 -15.36
N SER A 39 -6.01 -9.78 -14.29
CA SER A 39 -5.47 -9.81 -12.94
C SER A 39 -5.21 -11.25 -12.50
N THR A 40 -4.11 -11.50 -11.80
CA THR A 40 -3.82 -12.77 -11.12
C THR A 40 -3.37 -12.50 -9.68
N ALA A 41 -3.54 -13.48 -8.81
CA ALA A 41 -3.03 -13.45 -7.45
C ALA A 41 -2.39 -14.80 -7.14
N LYS A 42 -1.24 -14.77 -6.46
CA LYS A 42 -0.53 -15.99 -6.03
C LYS A 42 0.13 -15.75 -4.68
N THR A 43 0.07 -16.75 -3.82
CA THR A 43 0.71 -16.74 -2.50
C THR A 43 2.06 -17.43 -2.55
N TYR A 44 3.01 -16.91 -1.77
CA TYR A 44 4.38 -17.38 -1.65
C TYR A 44 4.73 -17.55 -0.17
N ALA A 45 5.38 -18.67 0.16
CA ALA A 45 5.86 -18.95 1.51
C ALA A 45 7.37 -18.66 1.66
N SER A 46 8.07 -18.39 0.55
CA SER A 46 9.51 -18.16 0.53
C SER A 46 9.94 -17.33 -0.68
N LEU A 47 11.15 -16.76 -0.60
CA LEU A 47 11.80 -16.09 -1.74
C LEU A 47 12.16 -17.07 -2.86
N GLU A 48 12.43 -18.33 -2.54
CA GLU A 48 12.68 -19.38 -3.54
C GLU A 48 11.47 -19.56 -4.45
N ASP A 49 10.27 -19.71 -3.86
CA ASP A 49 9.01 -19.84 -4.62
C ASP A 49 8.70 -18.58 -5.44
N LEU A 50 8.98 -17.41 -4.85
CA LEU A 50 8.72 -16.11 -5.49
C LEU A 50 9.65 -15.86 -6.68
N SER A 51 10.91 -16.29 -6.60
CA SER A 51 11.92 -16.14 -7.66
C SER A 51 11.53 -16.78 -9.00
N VAL A 52 10.63 -17.77 -8.96
CA VAL A 52 10.12 -18.46 -10.16
C VAL A 52 9.31 -17.52 -11.04
N ASP A 53 8.55 -16.61 -10.45
CA ASP A 53 7.66 -15.69 -11.17
C ASP A 53 8.22 -14.26 -11.22
N PHE A 54 8.97 -13.86 -10.19
CA PHE A 54 9.54 -12.52 -10.03
C PHE A 54 11.06 -12.62 -9.84
N PRO A 55 11.87 -12.32 -10.88
CA PRO A 55 13.32 -12.39 -10.79
C PRO A 55 13.91 -11.51 -9.69
N GLU A 56 15.08 -11.92 -9.15
CA GLU A 56 15.78 -11.24 -8.03
C GLU A 56 16.12 -9.77 -8.30
N ASN A 57 16.21 -9.36 -9.57
CA ASN A 57 16.48 -7.98 -9.95
C ASN A 57 15.21 -7.11 -10.06
N THR A 58 14.05 -7.63 -9.69
CA THR A 58 12.79 -6.86 -9.68
C THR A 58 12.56 -6.19 -8.34
N LYS A 59 11.87 -5.05 -8.36
CA LYS A 59 11.49 -4.35 -7.14
C LYS A 59 10.50 -5.13 -6.29
N THR A 60 9.58 -5.86 -6.91
CA THR A 60 8.70 -6.81 -6.22
C THR A 60 9.49 -7.85 -5.42
N TYR A 61 10.56 -8.43 -5.99
CA TYR A 61 11.44 -9.35 -5.26
C TYR A 61 12.10 -8.67 -4.07
N ALA A 62 12.66 -7.47 -4.26
CA ALA A 62 13.33 -6.74 -3.18
C ALA A 62 12.35 -6.32 -2.05
N GLN A 63 11.10 -5.99 -2.38
CA GLN A 63 10.04 -5.77 -1.39
C GLN A 63 9.68 -7.05 -0.64
N ALA A 64 9.60 -8.19 -1.34
CA ALA A 64 9.36 -9.48 -0.72
C ALA A 64 10.52 -9.91 0.20
N GLU A 65 11.77 -9.68 -0.22
CA GLU A 65 12.96 -9.92 0.60
C GLU A 65 12.88 -9.13 1.90
N ALA A 66 12.58 -7.84 1.81
CA ALA A 66 12.39 -7.00 2.98
C ALA A 66 11.22 -7.43 3.90
N ILE A 67 10.20 -8.12 3.36
CA ILE A 67 9.11 -8.70 4.15
C ILE A 67 9.56 -9.98 4.86
N PHE A 68 10.21 -10.90 4.15
CA PHE A 68 10.67 -12.17 4.70
C PHE A 68 11.86 -12.01 5.67
N ASP A 69 12.62 -10.93 5.55
CA ASP A 69 13.68 -10.56 6.50
C ASP A 69 13.16 -10.16 7.88
N VAL A 70 11.85 -9.89 8.02
CA VAL A 70 11.24 -9.64 9.33
C VAL A 70 11.06 -10.98 10.06
N ASP A 71 11.86 -11.21 11.10
CA ASP A 71 11.91 -12.47 11.87
C ASP A 71 10.54 -13.06 12.25
N SER A 72 9.57 -12.19 12.59
CA SER A 72 8.23 -12.62 12.99
C SER A 72 7.35 -13.07 11.82
N PHE A 73 7.74 -12.80 10.57
CA PHE A 73 6.98 -13.12 9.36
C PHE A 73 7.25 -14.52 8.80
N ASN A 74 8.30 -15.22 9.25
CA ASN A 74 8.81 -16.50 8.72
C ASN A 74 7.82 -17.69 8.56
N ASN A 75 6.60 -17.61 9.12
CA ASN A 75 5.55 -18.64 8.96
C ASN A 75 4.27 -18.10 8.29
N ASN A 76 4.33 -16.93 7.66
CA ASN A 76 3.19 -16.31 6.99
C ASN A 76 3.34 -16.36 5.47
N LEU A 77 2.21 -16.24 4.80
CA LEU A 77 2.14 -16.16 3.35
C LEU A 77 2.18 -14.70 2.89
N LEU A 78 2.98 -14.44 1.87
CA LEU A 78 2.96 -13.22 1.08
C LEU A 78 2.09 -13.44 -0.15
N GLU A 79 1.16 -12.54 -0.44
CA GLU A 79 0.45 -12.54 -1.71
C GLU A 79 1.05 -11.52 -2.69
N VAL A 80 1.16 -11.88 -3.96
CA VAL A 80 1.45 -10.93 -5.04
C VAL A 80 0.26 -10.89 -5.98
N ILE A 81 -0.36 -9.73 -6.08
CA ILE A 81 -1.48 -9.44 -6.96
C ILE A 81 -0.94 -8.71 -8.18
N THR A 82 -0.94 -9.40 -9.31
CA THR A 82 -0.56 -8.83 -10.60
C THR A 82 -1.79 -8.18 -11.21
N TYR A 83 -1.80 -6.85 -11.35
CA TYR A 83 -2.94 -6.11 -11.90
C TYR A 83 -2.78 -5.82 -13.41
N PRO A 84 -3.88 -5.63 -14.16
CA PRO A 84 -3.84 -5.36 -15.59
C PRO A 84 -2.93 -4.19 -15.97
N ASN A 85 -2.22 -4.32 -17.10
CA ASN A 85 -1.31 -3.29 -17.63
C ASN A 85 -2.02 -2.03 -18.17
N ALA A 86 -3.34 -2.05 -18.24
CA ALA A 86 -4.17 -0.97 -18.75
C ALA A 86 -5.49 -0.90 -17.99
N PRO A 87 -6.17 0.26 -18.02
CA PRO A 87 -7.53 0.38 -17.49
C PRO A 87 -8.49 -0.64 -18.12
N VAL A 88 -9.32 -1.24 -17.28
CA VAL A 88 -10.30 -2.27 -17.68
C VAL A 88 -11.64 -1.59 -17.97
N ALA A 89 -12.29 -2.00 -19.06
CA ALA A 89 -13.61 -1.49 -19.41
C ALA A 89 -14.65 -1.89 -18.37
N THR A 90 -15.37 -0.91 -17.82
CA THR A 90 -16.49 -1.11 -16.91
C THR A 90 -17.78 -1.29 -17.72
N PRO A 91 -18.55 -2.38 -17.54
CA PRO A 91 -19.76 -2.62 -18.33
C PRO A 91 -20.90 -1.61 -18.07
N SER A 92 -20.81 -0.82 -17.00
CA SER A 92 -21.93 -0.04 -16.48
C SER A 92 -22.33 1.18 -17.32
N ASN A 93 -21.53 1.61 -18.31
CA ASN A 93 -21.83 2.79 -19.14
C ASN A 93 -21.39 2.63 -20.61
N VAL A 94 -21.69 1.47 -21.22
CA VAL A 94 -21.37 1.25 -22.63
C VAL A 94 -22.27 2.13 -23.52
N GLN A 95 -21.65 3.07 -24.23
CA GLN A 95 -22.28 3.93 -25.23
C GLN A 95 -21.97 3.41 -26.62
N VAL A 96 -22.94 3.49 -27.52
CA VAL A 96 -22.79 3.13 -28.93
C VAL A 96 -23.10 4.35 -29.77
N THR A 97 -22.11 4.83 -30.52
CA THR A 97 -22.25 5.96 -31.44
C THR A 97 -22.16 5.46 -32.88
N PRO A 98 -23.20 5.61 -33.71
CA PRO A 98 -23.13 5.28 -35.13
C PRO A 98 -22.04 6.11 -35.84
N THR A 99 -21.28 5.47 -36.73
CA THR A 99 -20.30 6.13 -37.60
C THR A 99 -20.59 5.79 -39.07
N ASN A 100 -19.97 6.53 -40.00
CA ASN A 100 -20.17 6.32 -41.44
C ASN A 100 -19.70 4.92 -41.93
N SER A 101 -18.95 4.19 -41.10
CA SER A 101 -18.41 2.86 -41.39
C SER A 101 -18.89 1.78 -40.39
N GLY A 102 -19.84 2.09 -39.50
CA GLY A 102 -20.34 1.13 -38.50
C GLY A 102 -20.79 1.81 -37.21
N ALA A 103 -20.29 1.33 -36.08
CA ALA A 103 -20.56 1.93 -34.78
C ALA A 103 -19.29 1.91 -33.91
N GLN A 104 -19.05 3.00 -33.20
CA GLN A 104 -18.03 3.10 -32.16
C GLN A 104 -18.66 2.77 -30.81
N VAL A 105 -18.07 1.81 -30.10
CA VAL A 105 -18.46 1.46 -28.73
C VAL A 105 -17.49 2.15 -27.78
N THR A 106 -18.01 2.89 -26.80
CA THR A 106 -17.22 3.58 -25.77
C THR A 106 -17.69 3.12 -24.40
N ALA A 107 -16.77 2.66 -23.56
CA ALA A 107 -17.06 2.28 -22.19
C ALA A 107 -16.25 3.17 -21.24
N THR A 108 -16.81 3.47 -20.07
CA THR A 108 -16.00 3.98 -18.95
C THR A 108 -14.95 2.93 -18.59
N THR A 109 -13.76 3.37 -18.20
CA THR A 109 -12.69 2.48 -17.77
C THR A 109 -12.39 2.67 -16.29
N THR A 110 -11.91 1.61 -15.66
CA THR A 110 -11.45 1.59 -14.26
C THR A 110 -9.95 1.31 -14.27
N PRO A 111 -9.12 2.01 -13.47
CA PRO A 111 -7.70 1.68 -13.34
C PRO A 111 -7.47 0.20 -13.08
N GLY A 112 -6.46 -0.38 -13.72
CA GLY A 112 -6.19 -1.82 -13.66
C GLY A 112 -6.03 -2.30 -12.21
N ILE A 113 -5.31 -1.53 -11.39
CA ILE A 113 -5.09 -1.83 -9.98
C ILE A 113 -6.40 -1.84 -9.16
N VAL A 114 -7.31 -0.90 -9.42
CA VAL A 114 -8.63 -0.87 -8.76
C VAL A 114 -9.46 -2.07 -9.16
N SER A 115 -9.46 -2.43 -10.45
CA SER A 115 -10.16 -3.62 -10.96
C SER A 115 -9.62 -4.91 -10.32
N ALA A 116 -8.29 -5.05 -10.21
CA ALA A 116 -7.66 -6.19 -9.56
C ALA A 116 -8.02 -6.26 -8.07
N MET A 117 -7.97 -5.13 -7.34
CA MET A 117 -8.37 -5.11 -5.93
C MET A 117 -9.85 -5.46 -5.74
N GLN A 118 -10.73 -5.10 -6.65
CA GLN A 118 -12.13 -5.51 -6.59
C GLN A 118 -12.32 -7.03 -6.68
N GLY A 119 -11.44 -7.72 -7.42
CA GLY A 119 -11.43 -9.17 -7.53
C GLY A 119 -10.83 -9.89 -6.32
N HIS A 120 -9.76 -9.32 -5.75
CA HIS A 120 -8.88 -10.03 -4.79
C HIS A 120 -8.96 -9.51 -3.35
N MET A 121 -9.68 -8.41 -3.05
CA MET A 121 -9.75 -7.83 -1.68
C MET A 121 -10.32 -8.76 -0.58
N TRP A 122 -10.74 -9.97 -0.96
CA TRP A 122 -11.34 -10.97 -0.09
C TRP A 122 -10.44 -12.19 0.13
N ASP A 123 -9.23 -12.18 -0.43
CA ASP A 123 -8.30 -13.32 -0.38
C ASP A 123 -7.65 -13.49 1.01
N GLY A 124 -7.80 -12.49 1.89
CA GLY A 124 -7.51 -12.58 3.32
C GLY A 124 -6.52 -11.52 3.83
N PHE A 125 -5.76 -10.90 2.91
CA PHE A 125 -4.78 -9.89 3.28
C PHE A 125 -5.43 -8.64 3.89
N LYS A 126 -4.71 -8.05 4.84
CA LYS A 126 -5.14 -6.85 5.56
C LYS A 126 -4.28 -5.64 5.18
N TYR A 127 -3.05 -5.91 4.77
CA TYR A 127 -2.06 -4.90 4.42
C TYR A 127 -1.68 -5.01 2.96
N LEU A 128 -1.68 -3.88 2.26
CA LEU A 128 -1.30 -3.80 0.86
C LEU A 128 -0.15 -2.82 0.70
N ILE A 129 0.90 -3.24 -0.01
CA ILE A 129 1.91 -2.35 -0.57
C ILE A 129 1.84 -2.39 -2.09
N THR A 130 2.40 -1.38 -2.75
CA THR A 130 2.35 -1.24 -4.20
C THR A 130 3.75 -1.12 -4.80
N ASP A 131 3.90 -1.59 -6.03
CA ASP A 131 5.10 -1.41 -6.85
C ASP A 131 4.83 -0.40 -7.98
N ASP A 132 5.51 0.74 -7.92
CA ASP A 132 5.55 1.83 -8.91
C ASP A 132 4.22 2.17 -9.60
N VAL A 133 3.20 2.46 -8.79
CA VAL A 133 1.87 2.84 -9.27
C VAL A 133 1.84 4.34 -9.63
N PRO A 134 1.32 4.72 -10.81
CA PRO A 134 1.12 6.12 -11.16
C PRO A 134 0.22 6.84 -10.15
N GLU A 135 0.51 8.11 -9.87
CA GLU A 135 -0.18 8.91 -8.84
C GLU A 135 -1.71 8.85 -8.95
N ALA A 136 -2.27 9.04 -10.15
CA ALA A 136 -3.73 9.00 -10.36
C ALA A 136 -4.36 7.62 -10.10
N ASP A 137 -3.64 6.54 -10.43
CA ASP A 137 -4.11 5.17 -10.16
C ASP A 137 -4.02 4.85 -8.66
N LEU A 138 -3.01 5.40 -7.99
CA LEU A 138 -2.84 5.28 -6.55
C LEU A 138 -3.93 6.04 -5.78
N GLU A 139 -4.27 7.26 -6.20
CA GLU A 139 -5.41 8.02 -5.66
C GLU A 139 -6.71 7.23 -5.79
N ALA A 140 -7.01 6.71 -7.00
CA ALA A 140 -8.19 5.89 -7.25
C ALA A 140 -8.21 4.60 -6.42
N LEU A 141 -7.04 3.98 -6.20
CA LEU A 141 -6.89 2.85 -5.29
C LEU A 141 -7.23 3.23 -3.85
N THR A 142 -6.72 4.37 -3.36
CA THR A 142 -6.99 4.82 -1.99
C THR A 142 -8.48 5.00 -1.75
N ASP A 143 -9.19 5.60 -2.71
CA ASP A 143 -10.63 5.83 -2.67
C ASP A 143 -11.40 4.50 -2.66
N ALA A 144 -11.05 3.58 -3.56
CA ALA A 144 -11.71 2.28 -3.67
C ALA A 144 -11.57 1.44 -2.40
N LEU A 145 -10.36 1.42 -1.81
CA LEU A 145 -10.11 0.71 -0.56
C LEU A 145 -10.78 1.39 0.64
N TYR A 146 -10.86 2.72 0.67
CA TYR A 146 -11.58 3.47 1.70
C TYR A 146 -13.09 3.20 1.64
N ASP A 147 -13.64 3.06 0.43
CA ASP A 147 -15.03 2.71 0.28
C ASP A 147 -15.32 1.27 0.72
N ALA A 148 -14.39 0.34 0.50
CA ALA A 148 -14.48 -1.05 0.92
C ALA A 148 -14.25 -1.30 2.44
N GLN A 149 -13.45 -0.47 3.12
CA GLN A 149 -13.12 -0.58 4.56
C GLN A 149 -12.58 -1.97 4.96
N ARG A 150 -11.65 -2.53 4.18
CA ARG A 150 -11.05 -3.86 4.47
C ARG A 150 -9.54 -3.89 4.58
N VAL A 151 -8.88 -3.18 3.67
CA VAL A 151 -7.45 -3.25 3.47
C VAL A 151 -6.84 -1.91 3.82
N MET A 152 -5.74 -1.94 4.57
CA MET A 152 -4.90 -0.79 4.81
C MET A 152 -3.77 -0.75 3.77
N LEU A 153 -3.71 0.34 3.02
CA LEU A 153 -2.68 0.63 2.03
C LEU A 153 -1.49 1.34 2.69
N PHE A 154 -0.29 0.84 2.43
CA PHE A 154 0.97 1.45 2.81
C PHE A 154 1.73 1.88 1.56
N VAL A 155 2.00 3.18 1.47
CA VAL A 155 2.70 3.78 0.33
C VAL A 155 4.06 4.28 0.78
N GLN A 156 5.10 4.02 -0.01
CA GLN A 156 6.41 4.62 0.16
C GLN A 156 6.62 5.71 -0.90
N ALA A 157 6.43 6.97 -0.48
CA ALA A 157 6.70 8.13 -1.32
C ALA A 157 8.22 8.38 -1.41
N LYS A 158 8.69 8.68 -2.62
CA LYS A 158 10.12 8.98 -2.89
C LYS A 158 10.51 10.40 -2.52
N SER A 159 9.54 11.26 -2.28
CA SER A 159 9.76 12.66 -1.92
C SER A 159 8.69 13.17 -0.98
N VAL A 160 9.01 14.26 -0.28
CA VAL A 160 8.03 15.01 0.53
C VAL A 160 6.92 15.58 -0.35
N ASP A 161 7.23 15.95 -1.60
CA ASP A 161 6.25 16.56 -2.49
C ASP A 161 5.19 15.52 -2.92
N ASP A 162 5.61 14.28 -3.22
CA ASP A 162 4.68 13.18 -3.52
C ASP A 162 3.85 12.79 -2.29
N PHE A 163 4.44 12.82 -1.10
CA PHE A 163 3.70 12.65 0.16
C PHE A 163 2.61 13.71 0.32
N VAL A 164 2.93 15.00 0.14
CA VAL A 164 1.96 16.10 0.32
C VAL A 164 0.82 15.99 -0.67
N LYS A 165 1.10 15.64 -1.94
CA LYS A 165 0.06 15.47 -2.95
C LYS A 165 -0.91 14.35 -2.56
N LEU A 166 -0.39 13.14 -2.31
CA LEU A 166 -1.23 12.00 -1.95
C LEU A 166 -1.98 12.22 -0.62
N GLN A 167 -1.32 12.81 0.38
CA GLN A 167 -1.96 13.17 1.64
C GLN A 167 -3.12 14.14 1.43
N THR A 168 -2.96 15.13 0.56
CA THR A 168 -4.00 16.12 0.24
C THR A 168 -5.21 15.43 -0.39
N HIS A 169 -4.99 14.53 -1.35
CA HIS A 169 -6.06 13.72 -1.95
C HIS A 169 -6.78 12.88 -0.89
N VAL A 170 -6.03 12.08 -0.13
CA VAL A 170 -6.55 11.22 0.94
C VAL A 170 -7.38 12.01 1.96
N ALA A 171 -6.88 13.16 2.43
CA ALA A 171 -7.60 13.99 3.39
C ALA A 171 -8.89 14.60 2.80
N SER A 172 -8.90 14.87 1.50
CA SER A 172 -10.08 15.41 0.81
C SER A 172 -11.19 14.37 0.64
N TYR A 173 -10.84 13.10 0.43
CA TYR A 173 -11.80 12.02 0.18
C TYR A 173 -12.22 11.28 1.45
N GLN A 174 -11.27 10.98 2.35
CA GLN A 174 -11.47 10.14 3.53
C GLN A 174 -11.97 10.93 4.74
N ASN A 175 -13.01 11.72 4.53
CA ASN A 175 -13.55 12.66 5.52
C ASN A 175 -14.90 12.23 6.12
N LYS A 176 -15.39 11.03 5.77
CA LYS A 176 -16.71 10.57 6.21
C LYS A 176 -16.67 10.23 7.71
N PRO A 177 -17.63 10.74 8.52
CA PRO A 177 -17.73 10.34 9.92
C PRO A 177 -18.03 8.84 10.02
N ASN A 178 -17.45 8.17 11.01
CA ASN A 178 -17.59 6.73 11.28
C ASN A 178 -16.93 5.79 10.26
N LYS A 179 -15.99 6.28 9.45
CA LYS A 179 -15.07 5.44 8.67
C LYS A 179 -13.64 5.65 9.16
N LEU A 180 -12.85 4.58 9.16
CA LEU A 180 -11.42 4.68 9.46
C LEU A 180 -10.67 5.03 8.18
N GLY A 181 -9.65 5.87 8.30
CA GLY A 181 -8.69 6.06 7.24
C GLY A 181 -7.98 4.75 6.93
N ASN A 182 -7.67 4.52 5.66
CA ASN A 182 -7.11 3.24 5.20
C ASN A 182 -5.75 3.40 4.51
N THR A 183 -5.13 4.58 4.57
CA THR A 183 -3.86 4.84 3.89
C THR A 183 -2.83 5.38 4.87
N ALA A 184 -1.67 4.74 4.91
CA ALA A 184 -0.47 5.23 5.56
C ALA A 184 0.60 5.52 4.51
N ILE A 185 1.31 6.64 4.65
CA ILE A 185 2.33 7.08 3.70
C ILE A 185 3.63 7.26 4.48
N LEU A 186 4.69 6.60 4.04
CA LEU A 186 6.06 6.76 4.51
C LEU A 186 6.86 7.49 3.44
N VAL A 187 7.82 8.31 3.86
CA VAL A 187 8.74 8.98 2.94
C VAL A 187 10.12 8.34 3.09
N ASP A 188 10.60 7.74 2.02
CA ASP A 188 11.98 7.24 1.90
C ASP A 188 12.43 7.43 0.45
N ALA A 189 13.48 8.23 0.28
CA ALA A 189 14.03 8.59 -1.02
C ALA A 189 14.91 7.48 -1.63
N SER A 190 15.25 6.45 -0.85
CA SER A 190 16.08 5.34 -1.32
C SER A 190 15.28 4.38 -2.19
N ASP A 191 15.93 3.89 -3.27
CA ASP A 191 15.42 2.79 -4.09
C ASP A 191 15.77 1.41 -3.55
N ASN A 192 16.71 1.33 -2.59
CA ASN A 192 17.23 0.08 -2.06
C ASN A 192 16.74 -0.21 -0.64
N ARG A 193 15.77 0.56 -0.14
CA ARG A 193 15.13 0.32 1.15
C ARG A 193 13.63 0.27 0.97
N PHE A 194 13.03 -0.65 1.73
CA PHE A 194 11.60 -0.92 1.66
C PHE A 194 10.97 -0.88 3.06
N PRO A 195 11.10 0.22 3.82
CA PRO A 195 10.53 0.35 5.17
C PRO A 195 9.01 0.14 5.18
N ALA A 196 8.29 0.51 4.12
CA ALA A 196 6.85 0.20 4.05
C ALA A 196 6.58 -1.32 4.04
N ALA A 197 7.43 -2.10 3.37
CA ALA A 197 7.32 -3.56 3.28
C ALA A 197 7.66 -4.22 4.63
N GLN A 198 8.75 -3.80 5.27
CA GLN A 198 9.12 -4.25 6.62
C GLN A 198 8.04 -3.90 7.66
N LEU A 199 7.44 -2.71 7.54
CA LEU A 199 6.43 -2.22 8.48
C LEU A 199 5.18 -3.08 8.43
N VAL A 200 4.69 -3.42 7.24
CA VAL A 200 3.50 -4.26 7.10
C VAL A 200 3.75 -5.71 7.52
N ALA A 201 4.95 -6.24 7.29
CA ALA A 201 5.34 -7.56 7.77
C ALA A 201 5.42 -7.63 9.30
N TYR A 202 5.96 -6.58 9.93
CA TYR A 202 5.96 -6.47 11.38
C TYR A 202 4.54 -6.28 11.95
N ALA A 203 3.73 -5.41 11.33
CA ALA A 203 2.36 -5.13 11.77
C ALA A 203 1.42 -6.33 11.60
N SER A 204 1.61 -7.16 10.58
CA SER A 204 0.82 -8.39 10.39
C SER A 204 1.06 -9.42 11.49
N THR A 205 2.29 -9.45 12.02
CA THR A 205 2.72 -10.44 12.99
C THR A 205 2.58 -9.98 14.44
N ASN A 206 2.49 -8.67 14.67
CA ASN A 206 2.46 -8.07 15.99
C ASN A 206 1.22 -7.17 16.15
N VAL A 207 0.14 -7.72 16.71
CA VAL A 207 -1.09 -6.98 17.07
C VAL A 207 -1.40 -7.20 18.57
N PRO A 208 -1.75 -6.16 19.35
CA PRO A 208 -2.00 -4.77 18.92
C PRO A 208 -0.70 -4.04 18.58
N THR A 209 -0.62 -3.53 17.34
CA THR A 209 0.57 -2.88 16.83
C THR A 209 0.68 -1.49 17.41
N ASP A 210 1.63 -1.26 18.31
CA ASP A 210 2.02 0.09 18.69
C ASP A 210 2.96 0.65 17.61
N ILE A 211 2.36 1.33 16.62
CA ILE A 211 3.08 1.91 15.49
C ILE A 211 4.18 2.88 15.96
N MET A 212 4.08 3.45 17.18
CA MET A 212 5.11 4.34 17.74
C MET A 212 6.40 3.61 18.15
N HIS A 213 6.36 2.29 18.38
CA HIS A 213 7.56 1.51 18.74
C HIS A 213 8.26 0.88 17.53
N ILE A 214 7.62 0.85 16.36
CA ILE A 214 8.18 0.27 15.13
C ILE A 214 9.38 1.09 14.63
N SER A 215 9.42 2.40 14.89
CA SER A 215 10.55 3.26 14.51
C SER A 215 11.86 2.96 15.25
N ASN A 216 11.86 2.04 16.22
CA ASN A 216 13.03 1.63 16.99
C ASN A 216 13.55 0.24 16.59
N LEU A 217 12.97 -0.38 15.55
CA LEU A 217 13.46 -1.62 14.96
C LEU A 217 14.76 -1.37 14.20
N SER A 218 15.72 -2.29 14.32
CA SER A 218 17.04 -2.22 13.64
C SER A 218 16.91 -2.16 12.12
N GLU A 219 15.83 -2.75 11.61
CA GLU A 219 15.50 -2.87 10.20
C GLU A 219 15.00 -1.53 9.63
N MET A 220 14.49 -0.63 10.48
CA MET A 220 13.96 0.70 10.13
C MET A 220 15.05 1.77 10.24
N ALA A 221 16.13 1.63 9.46
CA ALA A 221 17.22 2.60 9.46
C ALA A 221 16.79 3.98 8.91
N VAL A 222 17.16 5.05 9.61
CA VAL A 222 16.82 6.45 9.25
C VAL A 222 17.28 6.80 7.83
N ASP A 223 16.41 7.47 7.06
CA ASP A 223 16.76 8.00 5.74
C ASP A 223 17.69 9.23 5.80
N GLN A 224 18.99 9.00 5.65
CA GLN A 224 19.99 10.07 5.61
C GLN A 224 19.84 11.01 4.40
N ILE A 225 19.28 10.54 3.27
CA ILE A 225 19.06 11.37 2.08
C ILE A 225 17.94 12.37 2.35
N LEU A 226 16.83 11.90 2.91
CA LEU A 226 15.70 12.75 3.27
C LEU A 226 16.10 13.83 4.29
N VAL A 227 16.93 13.49 5.28
CA VAL A 227 17.49 14.45 6.24
C VAL A 227 18.24 15.57 5.51
N MET A 228 19.07 15.23 4.52
CA MET A 228 19.83 16.22 3.75
C MET A 228 18.95 17.07 2.83
N MET A 229 17.91 16.49 2.23
CA MET A 229 16.91 17.23 1.42
C MET A 229 16.10 18.22 2.27
N MET A 230 15.70 17.83 3.48
CA MET A 230 15.01 18.74 4.41
C MET A 230 15.91 19.89 4.87
N LEU A 231 17.18 19.61 5.20
CA LEU A 231 18.19 20.64 5.53
C LEU A 231 18.40 21.63 4.39
N THR A 232 18.42 21.15 3.15
CA THR A 232 18.59 22.00 1.96
C THR A 232 17.36 22.87 1.72
N LYS A 233 16.14 22.33 1.85
CA LYS A 233 14.90 23.14 1.77
C LYS A 233 14.82 24.17 2.91
N LEU A 234 15.37 23.87 4.10
CA LEU A 234 15.42 24.81 5.22
C LEU A 234 16.41 25.97 4.96
N LEU A 235 17.58 25.67 4.37
CA LEU A 235 18.56 26.71 4.00
C LEU A 235 18.02 27.66 2.93
N VAL A 236 17.29 27.14 1.94
CA VAL A 236 16.68 27.96 0.85
C VAL A 236 15.51 28.83 1.35
N LEU A 237 14.94 28.53 2.52
CA LEU A 237 13.92 29.36 3.18
C LEU A 237 14.53 30.41 4.14
N MET A 238 15.84 30.38 4.36
CA MET A 238 16.57 31.31 5.23
C MET A 238 17.41 32.34 4.44
N ASP A 239 17.39 32.28 3.11
CA ASP A 239 17.88 33.29 2.16
C ASP A 239 16.69 33.98 1.45
#